data_AF-A0A952UX70-F1
#
_entry.id   AF-A0A952UX70-F1
#
_cell.length_a   1.000
_cell.length_b   1.000
_cell.length_c   1.000
_cell.angle_alpha   90.00
_cell.angle_beta   90.00
_cell.angle_gamma   90.00
#
_symmetry.space_group_name_H-M   'P 1'
#
loop_
_entity.id
_entity.type
_entity.pdbx_description
1 polymer ?
#
loop_
_entity_poly.entity_id
_entity_poly.type
_entity_poly.pdbx_seq_one_letter_code
_entity_poly.pdbx_strand_id
1 'polypeptide(L)'
;MSSSEKKESKKDAPELAEVERALSILHGRHPEHERVRREGEEQKAARAREHEVEHRAVARRILRRRLRLGAVAVVILGALGVIAGSLIRETNRTKALDAAAAPFAALGFTVVETSARGDPTKLAASVETGCIVATSVTPSSKLKLAHPGGVIEGSAPIVTCLCEPASVTITSDRAAQGMVLLRVDASAIGGSRAYPFLPFSPGTTATIDTACAEAELDAWLDAKKAPSLAAGGERANADLTALRAAGFKPAITIPPAKPFGLVEVPAASCALVLQSEPRPVSLRQKGGALAMGPHAGNIGWCTSAAATVLVQREPGPAPTDEQSAVDVLIAPAGKLGGLLGMHEAAKKDGVAIAATAVPPNDREWIAKELLTASWVPASLVTTGIERVDDEKELRIASLSVAKTGTLNPETAEGIFSFCDPPLESAVASLCVFSGLSRWRVEGDAVTGLARAKTPFWLFAFKDATEPAALMRETQLITLARRLKREGFEPTTIEAVTETDAGAEVLGRANEDAVVALTIAPVDPWVFPLAAKDAPPWTLDGEPRSAPIKPLERIVLVPAPKTRLPPKAARRTVVFRRHE
;
A
#
# COMPACT_ATOMS: atom_id res chain seq x y z
N MET A 1 -86.53 -30.81 -45.70
CA MET A 1 -86.57 -31.64 -46.92
C MET A 1 -86.04 -33.02 -46.58
N SER A 2 -86.69 -34.07 -47.09
CA SER A 2 -86.37 -35.51 -46.91
C SER A 2 -86.34 -36.04 -45.46
N SER A 3 -87.25 -36.96 -45.07
CA SER A 3 -87.36 -38.38 -45.45
C SER A 3 -86.36 -39.24 -44.65
N SER A 4 -86.72 -40.35 -43.97
CA SER A 4 -87.84 -41.28 -44.18
C SER A 4 -88.37 -41.88 -42.86
N GLU A 5 -89.68 -42.16 -42.83
CA GLU A 5 -90.37 -43.38 -42.35
C GLU A 5 -89.48 -44.67 -42.23
N LYS A 6 -89.80 -45.76 -41.51
CA LYS A 6 -91.04 -46.52 -41.18
C LYS A 6 -90.65 -47.52 -40.04
N LYS A 7 -91.49 -48.23 -39.26
CA LYS A 7 -92.95 -48.34 -39.03
C LYS A 7 -93.17 -49.03 -37.65
N GLU A 8 -94.40 -49.05 -37.13
CA GLU A 8 -94.83 -49.93 -36.02
C GLU A 8 -94.98 -51.41 -36.46
N SER A 9 -94.98 -52.34 -35.50
CA SER A 9 -96.22 -53.07 -35.13
C SER A 9 -96.00 -54.04 -33.95
N LYS A 10 -96.98 -54.03 -33.03
CA LYS A 10 -97.14 -55.00 -31.94
C LYS A 10 -98.54 -55.57 -32.08
N LYS A 11 -98.69 -56.86 -32.39
CA LYS A 11 -99.92 -57.58 -32.11
C LYS A 11 -99.74 -59.09 -32.05
N ASP A 12 -100.36 -59.65 -31.03
CA ASP A 12 -100.51 -61.07 -30.76
C ASP A 12 -101.42 -61.73 -31.80
N ALA A 13 -101.18 -63.02 -32.06
CA ALA A 13 -102.12 -63.91 -32.74
C ALA A 13 -101.96 -65.35 -32.20
N PRO A 14 -102.51 -65.68 -31.02
CA PRO A 14 -102.54 -67.05 -30.49
C PRO A 14 -103.71 -67.83 -31.13
N GLU A 15 -103.66 -68.04 -32.45
CA GLU A 15 -104.83 -68.55 -33.21
C GLU A 15 -104.46 -69.59 -34.30
N LEU A 16 -103.36 -70.32 -34.09
CA LEU A 16 -102.96 -71.47 -34.93
C LEU A 16 -102.74 -72.78 -34.15
N ALA A 17 -102.79 -72.73 -32.81
CA ALA A 17 -102.70 -73.91 -31.94
C ALA A 17 -103.91 -74.87 -32.06
N GLU A 18 -104.96 -74.46 -32.79
CA GLU A 18 -106.18 -75.25 -32.99
C GLU A 18 -106.13 -76.13 -34.25
N VAL A 19 -105.15 -75.92 -35.15
CA VAL A 19 -104.99 -76.69 -36.40
C VAL A 19 -104.10 -77.93 -36.21
N GLU A 20 -103.22 -77.94 -35.20
CA GLU A 20 -102.36 -79.11 -34.89
C GLU A 20 -103.13 -80.30 -34.27
N ARG A 21 -104.41 -80.11 -33.88
CA ARG A 21 -105.23 -81.18 -33.28
C ARG A 21 -105.81 -82.20 -34.27
N ALA A 22 -105.79 -81.93 -35.57
CA ALA A 22 -106.53 -82.71 -36.57
C ALA A 22 -105.69 -83.71 -37.39
N LEU A 23 -104.35 -83.67 -37.34
CA LEU A 23 -103.46 -84.55 -38.12
C LEU A 23 -102.53 -85.43 -37.26
N SER A 24 -102.81 -85.52 -35.95
CA SER A 24 -101.97 -86.24 -34.96
C SER A 24 -102.28 -87.75 -34.82
N ILE A 25 -103.22 -88.31 -35.59
CA ILE A 25 -103.63 -89.72 -35.45
C ILE A 25 -103.54 -90.48 -36.79
N LEU A 26 -102.31 -90.88 -37.14
CA LEU A 26 -101.91 -92.10 -37.87
C LEU A 26 -100.47 -91.92 -38.38
N HIS A 27 -99.48 -92.26 -37.55
CA HIS A 27 -98.11 -92.72 -37.92
C HIS A 27 -97.18 -93.04 -36.71
N GLY A 28 -97.72 -93.09 -35.48
CA GLY A 28 -97.23 -93.97 -34.40
C GLY A 28 -95.78 -93.78 -33.93
N ARG A 29 -95.42 -92.62 -33.36
CA ARG A 29 -94.18 -92.41 -32.57
C ARG A 29 -94.47 -91.59 -31.30
N HIS A 30 -93.70 -91.86 -30.23
CA HIS A 30 -94.12 -91.67 -28.83
C HIS A 30 -93.98 -90.22 -28.29
N PRO A 31 -94.95 -89.69 -27.51
CA PRO A 31 -94.99 -88.28 -27.09
C PRO A 31 -93.97 -87.83 -26.02
N GLU A 32 -93.21 -88.74 -25.41
CA GLU A 32 -92.20 -88.40 -24.37
C GLU A 32 -90.92 -87.75 -24.95
N HIS A 33 -90.55 -88.07 -26.19
CA HIS A 33 -89.25 -87.70 -26.75
C HIS A 33 -89.10 -86.21 -27.14
N GLU A 34 -90.19 -85.51 -27.46
CA GLU A 34 -90.12 -84.07 -27.75
C GLU A 34 -89.90 -83.22 -26.51
N ARG A 35 -90.46 -83.64 -25.36
CA ARG A 35 -90.41 -82.89 -24.10
C ARG A 35 -88.97 -82.77 -23.59
N VAL A 36 -88.26 -83.90 -23.58
CA VAL A 36 -86.83 -83.97 -23.22
C VAL A 36 -85.95 -83.17 -24.19
N ARG A 37 -86.31 -83.09 -25.48
CA ARG A 37 -85.53 -82.32 -26.46
C ARG A 37 -85.67 -80.81 -26.26
N ARG A 38 -86.90 -80.31 -26.01
CA ARG A 38 -87.14 -78.88 -25.73
C ARG A 38 -86.44 -78.44 -24.44
N GLU A 39 -86.58 -79.22 -23.36
CA GLU A 39 -85.90 -78.94 -22.08
C GLU A 39 -84.36 -78.96 -22.21
N GLY A 40 -83.80 -79.85 -23.06
CA GLY A 40 -82.36 -79.92 -23.34
C GLY A 40 -81.80 -78.76 -24.19
N GLU A 41 -82.60 -78.22 -25.11
CA GLU A 41 -82.20 -77.07 -25.96
C GLU A 41 -82.28 -75.74 -25.19
N GLU A 42 -83.32 -75.54 -24.36
CA GLU A 42 -83.46 -74.34 -23.52
C GLU A 42 -82.36 -74.22 -22.46
N GLN A 43 -81.99 -75.33 -21.79
CA GLN A 43 -80.90 -75.31 -20.81
C GLN A 43 -79.52 -75.00 -21.43
N LYS A 44 -79.26 -75.36 -22.69
CA LYS A 44 -78.02 -74.98 -23.38
C LYS A 44 -78.00 -73.49 -23.76
N ALA A 45 -79.15 -72.95 -24.19
CA ALA A 45 -79.28 -71.53 -24.51
C ALA A 45 -79.14 -70.62 -23.27
N ALA A 46 -79.58 -71.07 -22.09
CA ALA A 46 -79.43 -70.34 -20.84
C ALA A 46 -77.95 -70.20 -20.41
N ARG A 47 -77.23 -71.31 -20.31
CA ARG A 47 -75.82 -71.34 -19.86
C ARG A 47 -74.87 -70.54 -20.77
N ALA A 48 -75.16 -70.49 -22.08
CA ALA A 48 -74.40 -69.66 -23.02
C ALA A 48 -74.51 -68.15 -22.74
N ARG A 49 -75.68 -67.68 -22.30
CA ARG A 49 -75.93 -66.26 -21.99
C ARG A 49 -75.31 -65.85 -20.66
N GLU A 50 -75.27 -66.74 -19.66
CA GLU A 50 -74.62 -66.47 -18.37
C GLU A 50 -73.10 -66.27 -18.55
N HIS A 51 -72.43 -67.17 -19.28
CA HIS A 51 -70.99 -67.04 -19.55
C HIS A 51 -70.63 -65.73 -20.27
N GLU A 52 -71.43 -65.29 -21.25
CA GLU A 52 -71.12 -64.06 -21.99
C GLU A 52 -71.27 -62.78 -21.14
N VAL A 53 -72.20 -62.79 -20.18
CA VAL A 53 -72.38 -61.68 -19.22
C VAL A 53 -71.23 -61.62 -18.22
N GLU A 54 -70.76 -62.75 -17.69
CA GLU A 54 -69.61 -62.80 -16.79
C GLU A 54 -68.32 -62.28 -17.45
N HIS A 55 -67.99 -62.76 -18.66
CA HIS A 55 -66.77 -62.34 -19.36
C HIS A 55 -66.73 -60.82 -19.61
N ARG A 56 -67.88 -60.22 -19.99
CA ARG A 56 -67.99 -58.76 -20.20
C ARG A 56 -67.90 -57.97 -18.88
N ALA A 57 -68.39 -58.52 -17.75
CA ALA A 57 -68.28 -57.91 -16.44
C ALA A 57 -66.83 -57.93 -15.90
N VAL A 58 -66.11 -59.06 -16.06
CA VAL A 58 -64.71 -59.21 -15.64
C VAL A 58 -63.79 -58.29 -16.44
N ALA A 59 -63.94 -58.25 -17.78
CA ALA A 59 -63.13 -57.37 -18.63
C ALA A 59 -63.25 -55.88 -18.24
N ARG A 60 -64.47 -55.40 -17.97
CA ARG A 60 -64.71 -54.01 -17.51
C ARG A 60 -64.10 -53.72 -16.14
N ARG A 61 -64.09 -54.69 -15.21
CA ARG A 61 -63.42 -54.54 -13.90
C ARG A 61 -61.90 -54.44 -14.06
N ILE A 62 -61.28 -55.30 -14.86
CA ILE A 62 -59.82 -55.30 -15.09
C ILE A 62 -59.37 -53.98 -15.74
N LEU A 63 -60.08 -53.50 -16.78
CA LEU A 63 -59.71 -52.28 -17.48
C LEU A 63 -59.84 -51.03 -16.59
N ARG A 64 -60.90 -50.93 -15.77
CA ARG A 64 -61.05 -49.87 -14.76
C ARG A 64 -59.96 -49.93 -13.67
N ARG A 65 -59.53 -51.13 -13.26
CA ARG A 65 -58.45 -51.30 -12.27
C ARG A 65 -57.09 -50.91 -12.85
N ARG A 66 -56.80 -51.27 -14.11
CA ARG A 66 -55.58 -50.85 -14.83
C ARG A 66 -55.53 -49.34 -15.08
N LEU A 67 -56.64 -48.71 -15.49
CA LEU A 67 -56.69 -47.25 -15.66
C LEU A 67 -56.48 -46.49 -14.35
N ARG A 68 -57.07 -46.96 -13.23
CA ARG A 68 -56.83 -46.36 -11.90
C ARG A 68 -55.38 -46.52 -11.44
N LEU A 69 -54.79 -47.71 -11.61
CA LEU A 69 -53.38 -47.94 -11.27
C LEU A 69 -52.42 -47.13 -12.14
N GLY A 70 -52.70 -47.00 -13.45
CA GLY A 70 -51.91 -46.17 -14.36
C GLY A 70 -51.98 -44.68 -14.00
N ALA A 71 -53.17 -44.16 -13.69
CA ALA A 71 -53.35 -42.77 -13.25
C ALA A 71 -52.59 -42.48 -11.94
N VAL A 72 -52.67 -43.39 -10.95
CA VAL A 72 -51.92 -43.26 -9.69
C VAL A 72 -50.41 -43.34 -9.93
N ALA A 73 -49.93 -44.23 -10.80
CA ALA A 73 -48.51 -44.32 -11.16
C ALA A 73 -47.99 -43.04 -11.83
N VAL A 74 -48.77 -42.43 -12.73
CA VAL A 74 -48.39 -41.14 -13.36
C VAL A 74 -48.34 -40.00 -12.34
N VAL A 75 -49.27 -39.94 -11.39
CA VAL A 75 -49.24 -38.93 -10.32
C VAL A 75 -48.04 -39.13 -9.39
N ILE A 76 -47.73 -40.37 -9.01
CA ILE A 76 -46.56 -40.68 -8.16
C ILE A 76 -45.25 -40.38 -8.89
N LEU A 77 -45.10 -40.78 -10.16
CA LEU A 77 -43.91 -40.48 -10.96
C LEU A 77 -43.76 -38.99 -11.24
N GLY A 78 -44.87 -38.26 -11.46
CA GLY A 78 -44.87 -36.81 -11.58
C GLY A 78 -44.41 -36.12 -10.29
N ALA A 79 -44.93 -36.54 -9.13
CA ALA A 79 -44.52 -36.02 -7.84
C ALA A 79 -43.04 -36.33 -7.53
N LEU A 80 -42.58 -37.56 -7.78
CA LEU A 80 -41.18 -37.94 -7.63
C LEU A 80 -40.25 -37.15 -8.58
N GLY A 81 -40.70 -36.90 -9.82
CA GLY A 81 -39.97 -36.06 -10.78
C GLY A 81 -39.83 -34.61 -10.32
N VAL A 82 -40.88 -34.03 -9.73
CA VAL A 82 -40.84 -32.69 -9.12
C VAL A 82 -39.91 -32.65 -7.90
N ILE A 83 -39.96 -33.66 -7.03
CA ILE A 83 -39.09 -33.76 -5.85
C ILE A 83 -37.62 -33.91 -6.29
N ALA A 84 -37.32 -34.83 -7.21
CA ALA A 84 -35.97 -35.02 -7.73
C ALA A 84 -35.44 -33.77 -8.46
N GLY A 85 -36.28 -33.11 -9.26
CA GLY A 85 -35.95 -31.84 -9.90
C GLY A 85 -35.67 -30.72 -8.91
N SER A 86 -36.42 -30.67 -7.80
CA SER A 86 -36.19 -29.71 -6.70
C SER A 86 -34.86 -29.95 -6.01
N LEU A 87 -34.54 -31.21 -5.66
CA LEU A 87 -33.27 -31.59 -5.04
C LEU A 87 -32.06 -31.33 -5.96
N ILE A 88 -32.18 -31.59 -7.27
CA ILE A 88 -31.14 -31.27 -8.25
C ILE A 88 -30.95 -29.74 -8.35
N ARG A 89 -32.04 -28.97 -8.33
CA ARG A 89 -31.97 -27.50 -8.36
C ARG A 89 -31.35 -26.92 -7.10
N GLU A 90 -31.66 -27.47 -5.94
CA GLU A 90 -31.12 -27.06 -4.64
C GLU A 90 -29.63 -27.42 -4.48
N THR A 91 -29.24 -28.63 -4.91
CA THR A 91 -27.82 -29.05 -4.92
C THR A 91 -26.98 -28.29 -5.96
N ASN A 92 -27.55 -27.91 -7.10
CA ASN A 92 -26.86 -27.02 -8.05
C ASN A 92 -26.76 -25.58 -7.54
N ARG A 93 -27.80 -25.08 -6.83
CA ARG A 93 -27.79 -23.73 -6.22
C ARG A 93 -26.77 -23.61 -5.10
N THR A 94 -26.69 -24.60 -4.21
CA THR A 94 -25.68 -24.65 -3.14
C THR A 94 -24.26 -24.71 -3.72
N LYS A 95 -23.98 -25.62 -4.67
CA LYS A 95 -22.70 -25.64 -5.39
C LYS A 95 -22.33 -24.31 -6.04
N ALA A 96 -23.31 -23.59 -6.61
CA ALA A 96 -23.07 -22.28 -7.22
C ALA A 96 -22.78 -21.18 -6.18
N LEU A 97 -23.41 -21.23 -5.01
CA LEU A 97 -23.11 -20.36 -3.87
C LEU A 97 -21.72 -20.67 -3.28
N ASP A 98 -21.38 -21.96 -3.12
CA ASP A 98 -20.06 -22.40 -2.66
C ASP A 98 -18.96 -21.95 -3.63
N ALA A 99 -19.20 -22.06 -4.94
CA ALA A 99 -18.28 -21.57 -5.97
C ALA A 99 -18.12 -20.04 -5.96
N ALA A 100 -19.19 -19.29 -5.64
CA ALA A 100 -19.13 -17.83 -5.46
C ALA A 100 -18.42 -17.42 -4.16
N ALA A 101 -18.49 -18.26 -3.12
CA ALA A 101 -17.82 -18.06 -1.84
C ALA A 101 -16.32 -18.42 -1.88
N ALA A 102 -15.95 -19.45 -2.65
CA ALA A 102 -14.62 -20.06 -2.64
C ALA A 102 -13.43 -19.07 -2.82
N PRO A 103 -13.47 -18.05 -3.71
CA PRO A 103 -12.37 -17.09 -3.83
C PRO A 103 -12.11 -16.28 -2.55
N PHE A 104 -13.16 -15.99 -1.78
CA PHE A 104 -13.06 -15.26 -0.52
C PHE A 104 -12.70 -16.19 0.64
N ALA A 105 -13.24 -17.42 0.65
CA ALA A 105 -12.88 -18.45 1.63
C ALA A 105 -11.38 -18.79 1.60
N ALA A 106 -10.77 -18.83 0.41
CA ALA A 106 -9.33 -18.99 0.23
C ALA A 106 -8.49 -17.83 0.82
N LEU A 107 -9.10 -16.67 1.08
CA LEU A 107 -8.50 -15.49 1.70
C LEU A 107 -8.83 -15.38 3.20
N GLY A 108 -9.42 -16.42 3.79
CA GLY A 108 -9.77 -16.47 5.21
C GLY A 108 -11.15 -15.91 5.57
N PHE A 109 -11.98 -15.52 4.59
CA PHE A 109 -13.35 -15.09 4.87
C PHE A 109 -14.24 -16.29 5.22
N THR A 110 -14.92 -16.24 6.35
CA THR A 110 -15.92 -17.23 6.79
C THR A 110 -17.30 -16.86 6.25
N VAL A 111 -18.03 -17.81 5.68
CA VAL A 111 -19.44 -17.61 5.29
C VAL A 111 -20.28 -17.39 6.54
N VAL A 112 -21.01 -16.27 6.57
CA VAL A 112 -21.94 -15.92 7.66
C VAL A 112 -23.33 -16.46 7.34
N GLU A 113 -23.83 -16.18 6.12
CA GLU A 113 -25.15 -16.62 5.68
C GLU A 113 -25.22 -16.68 4.15
N THR A 114 -26.13 -17.51 3.62
CA THR A 114 -26.37 -17.64 2.18
C THR A 114 -27.85 -17.59 1.86
N SER A 115 -28.24 -17.08 0.68
CA SER A 115 -29.66 -17.09 0.30
C SER A 115 -30.18 -18.48 -0.10
N ALA A 116 -29.42 -19.57 0.14
CA ALA A 116 -29.85 -20.95 -0.12
C ALA A 116 -31.20 -21.27 0.52
N ARG A 117 -31.43 -20.78 1.75
CA ARG A 117 -32.66 -20.96 2.51
C ARG A 117 -33.55 -19.71 2.37
N GLY A 118 -34.56 -19.78 1.50
CA GLY A 118 -35.56 -18.73 1.31
C GLY A 118 -35.42 -17.94 -0.01
N ASP A 119 -35.77 -16.65 0.05
CA ASP A 119 -35.84 -15.76 -1.11
C ASP A 119 -34.43 -15.54 -1.72
N PRO A 120 -34.20 -15.89 -3.01
CA PRO A 120 -32.91 -15.66 -3.66
C PRO A 120 -32.46 -14.19 -3.67
N THR A 121 -33.40 -13.24 -3.58
CA THR A 121 -33.18 -11.79 -3.71
C THR A 121 -33.04 -11.05 -2.39
N LYS A 122 -33.16 -11.72 -1.24
CA LYS A 122 -32.98 -11.12 0.08
C LYS A 122 -32.20 -12.03 1.03
N LEU A 123 -31.19 -11.46 1.68
CA LEU A 123 -30.35 -12.09 2.69
C LEU A 123 -30.30 -11.19 3.92
N ALA A 124 -30.48 -11.72 5.12
CA ALA A 124 -30.38 -10.94 6.36
C ALA A 124 -29.68 -11.76 7.43
N ALA A 125 -28.72 -11.15 8.12
CA ALA A 125 -27.89 -11.80 9.13
C ALA A 125 -27.44 -10.80 10.19
N SER A 126 -27.12 -11.30 11.39
CA SER A 126 -26.31 -10.56 12.35
C SER A 126 -24.85 -10.91 12.10
N VAL A 127 -23.99 -9.89 12.10
CA VAL A 127 -22.55 -10.03 11.87
C VAL A 127 -21.80 -9.46 13.07
N GLU A 128 -20.75 -10.12 13.49
CA GLU A 128 -19.77 -9.58 14.45
C GLU A 128 -18.92 -8.46 13.81
N THR A 129 -18.02 -7.87 14.61
CA THR A 129 -17.05 -6.87 14.14
C THR A 129 -16.16 -7.42 13.02
N GLY A 130 -15.58 -6.54 12.21
CA GLY A 130 -14.66 -6.90 11.13
C GLY A 130 -15.18 -6.54 9.74
N CYS A 131 -14.55 -7.09 8.70
CA CYS A 131 -14.85 -6.76 7.31
C CYS A 131 -15.74 -7.80 6.66
N ILE A 132 -16.75 -7.35 5.91
CA ILE A 132 -17.71 -8.18 5.20
C ILE A 132 -17.59 -8.05 3.69
N VAL A 133 -17.88 -9.17 3.01
CA VAL A 133 -18.04 -9.25 1.56
C VAL A 133 -19.45 -9.75 1.26
N ALA A 134 -20.21 -8.96 0.52
CA ALA A 134 -21.47 -9.38 -0.07
C ALA A 134 -21.25 -9.66 -1.56
N THR A 135 -21.45 -10.91 -1.97
CA THR A 135 -21.30 -11.36 -3.35
C THR A 135 -22.51 -12.17 -3.80
N SER A 136 -22.55 -12.50 -5.08
CA SER A 136 -23.65 -13.21 -5.74
C SER A 136 -23.13 -14.28 -6.69
N VAL A 137 -24.03 -15.16 -7.14
CA VAL A 137 -23.70 -16.20 -8.13
C VAL A 137 -23.43 -15.60 -9.51
N THR A 138 -24.13 -14.51 -9.86
CA THR A 138 -23.93 -13.76 -11.11
C THR A 138 -22.94 -12.61 -10.90
N PRO A 139 -21.72 -12.66 -11.48
CA PRO A 139 -20.73 -11.59 -11.34
C PRO A 139 -21.29 -10.22 -11.72
N SER A 140 -20.87 -9.17 -11.00
CA SER A 140 -21.28 -7.78 -11.23
C SER A 140 -22.78 -7.49 -11.12
N SER A 141 -23.61 -8.39 -10.57
CA SER A 141 -25.02 -8.09 -10.28
C SER A 141 -25.13 -6.90 -9.31
N LYS A 142 -26.19 -6.09 -9.43
CA LYS A 142 -26.41 -5.00 -8.46
C LYS A 142 -26.89 -5.54 -7.12
N LEU A 143 -26.14 -5.22 -6.08
CA LEU A 143 -26.47 -5.51 -4.69
C LEU A 143 -26.69 -4.21 -3.92
N LYS A 144 -27.53 -4.29 -2.89
CA LYS A 144 -27.83 -3.22 -1.96
C LYS A 144 -27.72 -3.77 -0.55
N LEU A 145 -26.69 -3.33 0.17
CA LEU A 145 -26.36 -3.72 1.54
C LEU A 145 -26.80 -2.63 2.51
N ALA A 146 -27.84 -2.89 3.28
CA ALA A 146 -28.28 -2.05 4.38
C ALA A 146 -27.63 -2.51 5.70
N HIS A 147 -27.18 -1.54 6.48
CA HIS A 147 -26.56 -1.71 7.81
C HIS A 147 -27.02 -0.55 8.72
N PRO A 148 -26.77 -0.57 10.04
CA PRO A 148 -27.28 0.47 10.95
C PRO A 148 -26.82 1.89 10.61
N GLY A 149 -25.66 2.04 9.98
CA GLY A 149 -25.11 3.33 9.55
C GLY A 149 -25.54 3.83 8.17
N GLY A 150 -26.37 3.08 7.43
CA GLY A 150 -26.84 3.49 6.10
C GLY A 150 -27.03 2.35 5.10
N VAL A 151 -26.91 2.69 3.82
CA VAL A 151 -27.09 1.73 2.72
C VAL A 151 -26.04 1.95 1.64
N ILE A 152 -25.39 0.87 1.22
CA ILE A 152 -24.38 0.82 0.17
C ILE A 152 -25.01 0.09 -1.02
N GLU A 153 -25.01 0.70 -2.20
CA GLU A 153 -25.60 0.12 -3.42
C GLU A 153 -24.61 0.19 -4.57
N GLY A 154 -24.43 -0.91 -5.29
CA GLY A 154 -23.44 -1.00 -6.36
C GLY A 154 -23.24 -2.42 -6.89
N SER A 155 -22.16 -2.64 -7.64
CA SER A 155 -21.85 -3.93 -8.26
C SER A 155 -21.23 -4.90 -7.27
N ALA A 156 -21.63 -6.17 -7.32
CA ALA A 156 -20.96 -7.24 -6.58
C ALA A 156 -19.50 -7.43 -7.06
N PRO A 157 -18.55 -7.78 -6.17
CA PRO A 157 -18.72 -7.90 -4.72
C PRO A 157 -18.67 -6.52 -4.02
N ILE A 158 -19.56 -6.32 -3.04
CA ILE A 158 -19.53 -5.14 -2.15
C ILE A 158 -18.67 -5.47 -0.93
N VAL A 159 -17.75 -4.59 -0.57
CA VAL A 159 -16.87 -4.74 0.61
C VAL A 159 -17.02 -3.55 1.55
N THR A 160 -17.25 -3.83 2.84
CA THR A 160 -17.26 -2.82 3.90
C THR A 160 -16.77 -3.40 5.23
N CYS A 161 -16.41 -2.57 6.21
CA CYS A 161 -15.97 -3.02 7.54
C CYS A 161 -16.82 -2.37 8.63
N LEU A 162 -16.96 -3.08 9.75
CA LEU A 162 -17.84 -2.74 10.86
C LEU A 162 -17.05 -2.75 12.17
N CYS A 163 -17.03 -1.62 12.88
CA CYS A 163 -16.37 -1.50 14.18
C CYS A 163 -17.18 -2.13 15.33
N GLU A 164 -18.48 -2.35 15.14
CA GLU A 164 -19.39 -2.94 16.12
C GLU A 164 -20.25 -4.04 15.46
N PRO A 165 -20.71 -5.05 16.22
CA PRO A 165 -21.62 -6.06 15.69
C PRO A 165 -22.92 -5.44 15.18
N ALA A 166 -23.39 -5.87 14.01
CA ALA A 166 -24.50 -5.23 13.32
C ALA A 166 -25.40 -6.23 12.58
N SER A 167 -26.70 -5.95 12.56
CA SER A 167 -27.63 -6.62 11.65
C SER A 167 -27.51 -6.00 10.25
N VAL A 168 -27.19 -6.82 9.25
CA VAL A 168 -27.10 -6.40 7.85
C VAL A 168 -28.20 -7.08 7.02
N THR A 169 -28.68 -6.38 6.00
CA THR A 169 -29.61 -6.93 5.01
C THR A 169 -29.10 -6.63 3.61
N ILE A 170 -28.85 -7.68 2.83
CA ILE A 170 -28.48 -7.57 1.42
C ILE A 170 -29.73 -7.88 0.58
N THR A 171 -29.99 -7.02 -0.39
CA THR A 171 -31.00 -7.22 -1.42
C THR A 171 -30.36 -7.15 -2.80
N SER A 172 -30.85 -7.95 -3.74
CA SER A 172 -30.39 -7.96 -5.13
C SER A 172 -31.54 -7.72 -6.11
N ASP A 173 -31.20 -7.44 -7.36
CA ASP A 173 -32.12 -7.70 -8.45
C ASP A 173 -32.43 -9.22 -8.61
N ARG A 174 -33.42 -9.57 -9.44
CA ARG A 174 -33.76 -10.97 -9.72
C ARG A 174 -32.69 -11.72 -10.53
N ALA A 175 -31.66 -11.05 -11.05
CA ALA A 175 -30.64 -11.63 -11.91
C ALA A 175 -29.44 -12.21 -11.13
N ALA A 176 -29.29 -11.90 -9.84
CA ALA A 176 -28.19 -12.39 -9.00
C ALA A 176 -28.18 -13.92 -8.77
N GLN A 177 -29.32 -14.60 -8.95
CA GLN A 177 -29.56 -16.05 -8.77
C GLN A 177 -29.22 -16.68 -7.39
N GLY A 178 -28.53 -15.95 -6.52
CA GLY A 178 -28.19 -16.31 -5.15
C GLY A 178 -27.19 -15.31 -4.59
N MET A 179 -27.12 -15.20 -3.25
CA MET A 179 -26.20 -14.30 -2.55
C MET A 179 -25.46 -15.02 -1.44
N VAL A 180 -24.22 -14.60 -1.20
CA VAL A 180 -23.37 -15.05 -0.10
C VAL A 180 -22.88 -13.82 0.66
N LEU A 181 -23.02 -13.85 1.99
CA LEU A 181 -22.39 -12.92 2.91
C LEU A 181 -21.24 -13.64 3.61
N LEU A 182 -20.03 -13.09 3.52
CA LEU A 182 -18.86 -13.56 4.26
C LEU A 182 -18.32 -12.45 5.17
N ARG A 183 -17.58 -12.85 6.22
CA ARG A 183 -16.91 -11.99 7.21
C ARG A 183 -15.47 -12.44 7.44
N VAL A 184 -14.58 -11.51 7.73
CA VAL A 184 -13.20 -11.74 8.18
C VAL A 184 -12.87 -10.70 9.26
N ASP A 185 -11.92 -11.00 10.16
CA ASP A 185 -11.38 -9.98 11.08
C ASP A 185 -10.73 -8.85 10.28
N ALA A 186 -10.96 -7.58 10.65
CA ALA A 186 -10.49 -6.46 9.84
C ALA A 186 -8.96 -6.38 9.76
N SER A 187 -8.25 -6.66 10.85
CA SER A 187 -6.80 -6.85 10.95
C SER A 187 -6.25 -8.05 10.16
N ALA A 188 -7.10 -8.92 9.60
CA ALA A 188 -6.65 -9.90 8.62
C ALA A 188 -6.34 -9.28 7.26
N ILE A 189 -7.03 -8.19 6.91
CA ILE A 189 -6.92 -7.51 5.61
C ILE A 189 -6.51 -6.03 5.69
N GLY A 190 -6.37 -5.46 6.90
CA GLY A 190 -5.94 -4.07 7.14
C GLY A 190 -7.07 -3.04 7.19
N GLY A 191 -8.30 -3.49 7.47
CA GLY A 191 -9.51 -2.63 7.47
C GLY A 191 -9.79 -1.98 6.11
N SER A 192 -10.62 -0.93 6.09
CA SER A 192 -10.97 -0.27 4.83
C SER A 192 -9.82 0.51 4.18
N ARG A 193 -8.85 0.98 4.97
CA ARG A 193 -7.65 1.66 4.48
C ARG A 193 -6.82 0.78 3.53
N ALA A 194 -6.85 -0.54 3.72
CA ALA A 194 -6.08 -1.50 2.95
C ALA A 194 -6.85 -2.15 1.78
N TYR A 195 -8.10 -1.75 1.49
CA TYR A 195 -8.85 -2.31 0.34
C TYR A 195 -8.07 -2.31 -1.00
N PRO A 196 -7.26 -1.28 -1.36
CA PRO A 196 -6.47 -1.32 -2.59
C PRO A 196 -5.37 -2.40 -2.61
N PHE A 197 -5.10 -3.09 -1.51
CA PHE A 197 -4.18 -4.22 -1.39
C PHE A 197 -4.87 -5.58 -1.41
N LEU A 198 -6.20 -5.63 -1.50
CA LEU A 198 -6.92 -6.89 -1.67
C LEU A 198 -6.48 -7.61 -2.96
N PRO A 199 -6.34 -8.95 -2.94
CA PRO A 199 -5.97 -9.74 -4.12
C PRO A 199 -7.14 -9.97 -5.10
N PHE A 200 -8.28 -9.33 -4.85
CA PHE A 200 -9.43 -9.26 -5.75
C PHE A 200 -9.88 -7.81 -5.88
N SER A 201 -10.54 -7.47 -6.98
CA SER A 201 -11.12 -6.14 -7.20
C SER A 201 -12.55 -6.06 -6.67
N PRO A 202 -12.86 -5.26 -5.63
CA PRO A 202 -14.24 -4.97 -5.25
C PRO A 202 -15.03 -4.33 -6.39
N GLY A 203 -16.29 -4.72 -6.56
CA GLY A 203 -17.22 -4.01 -7.44
C GLY A 203 -17.72 -2.70 -6.82
N THR A 204 -17.75 -2.63 -5.49
CA THR A 204 -18.06 -1.41 -4.71
C THR A 204 -17.44 -1.52 -3.31
N THR A 205 -16.89 -0.42 -2.79
CA THR A 205 -16.34 -0.33 -1.43
C THR A 205 -17.04 0.76 -0.63
N ALA A 206 -17.04 0.62 0.70
CA ALA A 206 -17.46 1.67 1.61
C ALA A 206 -16.58 1.72 2.87
N THR A 207 -16.11 2.92 3.20
CA THR A 207 -15.25 3.27 4.35
C THR A 207 -16.10 3.85 5.48
N ILE A 208 -16.76 2.98 6.24
CA ILE A 208 -17.67 3.34 7.35
C ILE A 208 -17.07 3.05 8.75
N ASP A 209 -15.89 2.44 8.77
CA ASP A 209 -15.13 1.93 9.91
C ASP A 209 -14.12 2.95 10.47
N THR A 210 -14.30 4.25 10.21
CA THR A 210 -13.32 5.31 10.51
C THR A 210 -12.87 5.35 11.98
N ALA A 211 -13.72 4.91 12.91
CA ALA A 211 -13.41 4.84 14.34
C ALA A 211 -12.40 3.72 14.72
N CYS A 212 -12.34 2.62 13.96
CA CYS A 212 -11.47 1.47 14.24
C CYS A 212 -10.40 1.22 13.17
N ALA A 213 -10.53 1.82 11.98
CA ALA A 213 -9.65 1.58 10.84
C ALA A 213 -8.15 1.82 11.10
N GLU A 214 -7.77 2.73 12.01
CA GLU A 214 -6.37 2.91 12.42
C GLU A 214 -5.80 1.68 13.14
N ALA A 215 -6.56 1.14 14.11
CA ALA A 215 -6.13 0.01 14.93
C ALA A 215 -6.07 -1.29 14.10
N GLU A 216 -7.06 -1.49 13.21
CA GLU A 216 -7.10 -2.65 12.31
C GLU A 216 -5.98 -2.60 11.26
N LEU A 217 -5.62 -1.40 10.77
CA LEU A 217 -4.47 -1.20 9.90
C LEU A 217 -3.16 -1.52 10.65
N ASP A 218 -2.96 -0.96 11.85
CA ASP A 218 -1.73 -1.20 12.61
C ASP A 218 -1.56 -2.67 13.02
N ALA A 219 -2.65 -3.35 13.39
CA ALA A 219 -2.62 -4.79 13.68
C ALA A 219 -2.26 -5.65 12.45
N TRP A 220 -2.68 -5.23 11.25
CA TRP A 220 -2.31 -5.88 9.99
C TRP A 220 -0.83 -5.65 9.61
N LEU A 221 -0.31 -4.45 9.90
CA LEU A 221 1.11 -4.12 9.73
C LEU A 221 2.00 -4.90 10.72
N ASP A 222 1.62 -4.92 12.01
CA ASP A 222 2.30 -5.70 13.06
C ASP A 222 2.37 -7.20 12.70
N ALA A 223 1.28 -7.73 12.13
CA ALA A 223 1.21 -9.10 11.64
C ALA A 223 2.01 -9.36 10.34
N LYS A 224 2.71 -8.34 9.81
CA LYS A 224 3.52 -8.37 8.57
C LYS A 224 2.75 -8.87 7.34
N LYS A 225 1.46 -8.54 7.27
CA LYS A 225 0.56 -8.95 6.15
C LYS A 225 0.55 -7.96 4.98
N ALA A 226 1.21 -6.81 5.13
CA ALA A 226 1.33 -5.82 4.06
C ALA A 226 2.15 -6.37 2.86
N PRO A 227 1.65 -6.28 1.62
CA PRO A 227 2.43 -6.64 0.44
C PRO A 227 3.68 -5.78 0.32
N SER A 228 4.84 -6.43 0.15
CA SER A 228 6.09 -5.74 -0.18
C SER A 228 5.97 -5.05 -1.54
N LEU A 229 6.21 -3.74 -1.58
CA LEU A 229 6.34 -3.00 -2.83
C LEU A 229 7.78 -3.06 -3.31
N ALA A 230 7.97 -3.21 -4.62
CA ALA A 230 9.31 -3.20 -5.23
C ALA A 230 9.92 -1.78 -5.15
N ALA A 231 11.25 -1.71 -5.14
CA ALA A 231 12.00 -0.47 -5.33
C ALA A 231 12.40 -0.29 -6.80
N GLY A 232 12.72 0.95 -7.19
CA GLY A 232 13.25 1.25 -8.53
C GLY A 232 12.19 1.75 -9.51
N GLY A 233 11.37 2.70 -9.09
CA GLY A 233 10.53 3.50 -9.96
C GLY A 233 11.34 4.41 -10.89
N GLU A 234 10.67 4.98 -11.89
CA GLU A 234 11.32 5.81 -12.93
C GLU A 234 12.15 6.96 -12.33
N ARG A 235 11.63 7.63 -11.30
CA ARG A 235 12.32 8.77 -10.66
C ARG A 235 13.48 8.32 -9.76
N ALA A 236 13.38 7.18 -9.09
CA ALA A 236 14.51 6.54 -8.41
C ALA A 236 15.61 6.05 -9.38
N ASN A 237 15.23 5.70 -10.61
CA ASN A 237 16.13 5.25 -11.67
C ASN A 237 16.72 6.39 -12.51
N ALA A 238 16.13 7.59 -12.49
CA ALA A 238 16.64 8.81 -13.13
C ALA A 238 18.08 9.15 -12.68
N ASP A 239 18.72 10.15 -13.31
CA ASP A 239 20.10 10.53 -12.95
C ASP A 239 20.20 11.31 -11.63
N LEU A 240 20.03 10.60 -10.51
CA LEU A 240 20.18 11.09 -9.14
C LEU A 240 21.61 10.83 -8.62
N THR A 241 22.61 11.27 -9.40
CA THR A 241 24.02 10.95 -9.12
C THR A 241 24.52 11.53 -7.80
N ALA A 242 24.14 12.77 -7.42
CA ALA A 242 24.59 13.36 -6.17
C ALA A 242 23.94 12.70 -4.94
N LEU A 243 22.65 12.36 -5.00
CA LEU A 243 21.96 11.61 -3.96
C LEU A 243 22.56 10.20 -3.79
N ARG A 244 22.81 9.47 -4.87
CA ARG A 244 23.49 8.16 -4.83
C ARG A 244 24.88 8.26 -4.23
N ALA A 245 25.68 9.25 -4.63
CA ALA A 245 27.01 9.51 -4.07
C ALA A 245 26.94 9.84 -2.56
N ALA A 246 25.93 10.59 -2.13
CA ALA A 246 25.66 10.87 -0.72
C ALA A 246 25.22 9.62 0.08
N GLY A 247 24.87 8.52 -0.58
CA GLY A 247 24.53 7.22 0.01
C GLY A 247 23.06 6.84 -0.05
N PHE A 248 22.22 7.60 -0.77
CA PHE A 248 20.81 7.25 -0.95
C PHE A 248 20.65 6.00 -1.82
N LYS A 249 19.86 5.05 -1.32
CA LYS A 249 19.44 3.83 -2.02
C LYS A 249 17.91 3.79 -2.11
N PRO A 250 17.33 3.34 -3.24
CA PRO A 250 15.90 3.09 -3.34
C PRO A 250 15.44 2.05 -2.29
N ALA A 251 14.38 2.37 -1.55
CA ALA A 251 13.79 1.52 -0.53
C ALA A 251 12.48 0.89 -1.02
N ILE A 252 11.54 1.70 -1.52
CA ILE A 252 10.30 1.26 -2.17
C ILE A 252 9.85 2.27 -3.25
N THR A 253 8.92 1.83 -4.09
CA THR A 253 8.15 2.64 -5.04
C THR A 253 6.67 2.39 -4.82
N ILE A 254 5.88 3.45 -4.67
CA ILE A 254 4.44 3.40 -4.39
C ILE A 254 3.70 3.72 -5.70
N PRO A 255 3.14 2.73 -6.40
CA PRO A 255 2.47 2.98 -7.67
C PRO A 255 1.17 3.80 -7.46
N PRO A 256 0.68 4.51 -8.48
CA PRO A 256 -0.48 5.41 -8.39
C PRO A 256 -1.73 4.78 -7.77
N ALA A 257 -1.98 3.49 -8.07
CA ALA A 257 -3.12 2.74 -7.59
C ALA A 257 -3.07 2.35 -6.09
N LYS A 258 -1.97 2.64 -5.38
CA LYS A 258 -1.80 2.31 -3.95
C LYS A 258 -1.81 3.60 -3.10
N PRO A 259 -2.62 3.66 -2.03
CA PRO A 259 -2.77 4.85 -1.20
C PRO A 259 -1.54 5.10 -0.32
N PHE A 260 -0.77 4.06 0.00
CA PHE A 260 0.43 4.15 0.83
C PHE A 260 1.47 3.08 0.47
N GLY A 261 2.64 3.15 1.10
CA GLY A 261 3.64 2.09 1.12
C GLY A 261 4.32 2.00 2.48
N LEU A 262 4.66 0.79 2.91
CA LEU A 262 5.37 0.52 4.16
C LEU A 262 6.88 0.68 3.97
N VAL A 263 7.50 1.53 4.78
CA VAL A 263 8.94 1.80 4.75
C VAL A 263 9.56 1.42 6.08
N GLU A 264 10.55 0.53 6.04
CA GLU A 264 11.45 0.29 7.17
C GLU A 264 12.65 1.26 7.05
N VAL A 265 12.71 2.25 7.95
CA VAL A 265 13.80 3.21 8.07
C VAL A 265 14.79 2.68 9.12
N PRO A 266 16.04 2.36 8.75
CA PRO A 266 17.05 1.92 9.71
C PRO A 266 17.38 3.00 10.74
N ALA A 267 17.99 2.60 11.85
CA ALA A 267 18.56 3.54 12.81
C ALA A 267 19.59 4.48 12.15
N ALA A 268 19.77 5.66 12.74
CA ALA A 268 20.70 6.70 12.29
C ALA A 268 20.63 7.03 10.78
N SER A 269 19.41 7.13 10.23
CA SER A 269 19.16 7.27 8.78
C SER A 269 18.22 8.42 8.44
N CYS A 270 18.30 8.86 7.19
CA CYS A 270 17.41 9.84 6.57
C CYS A 270 16.66 9.19 5.39
N ALA A 271 15.34 9.34 5.38
CA ALA A 271 14.46 8.98 4.27
C ALA A 271 14.09 10.24 3.47
N LEU A 272 14.15 10.15 2.14
CA LEU A 272 13.73 11.17 1.20
C LEU A 272 12.61 10.60 0.32
N VAL A 273 11.41 11.16 0.44
CA VAL A 273 10.26 10.83 -0.39
C VAL A 273 10.26 11.74 -1.61
N LEU A 274 10.37 11.11 -2.78
CA LEU A 274 10.39 11.77 -4.08
C LEU A 274 9.03 11.63 -4.78
N GLN A 275 8.56 12.72 -5.37
CA GLN A 275 7.33 12.75 -6.14
C GLN A 275 7.57 13.35 -7.53
N SER A 276 6.95 12.78 -8.56
CA SER A 276 6.89 13.40 -9.89
C SER A 276 5.88 14.55 -9.94
N GLU A 277 4.71 14.38 -9.30
CA GLU A 277 3.70 15.43 -9.10
C GLU A 277 3.68 15.87 -7.63
N PRO A 278 3.65 17.18 -7.33
CA PRO A 278 3.57 17.70 -5.97
C PRO A 278 2.15 17.53 -5.40
N ARG A 279 1.79 16.31 -4.99
CA ARG A 279 0.55 15.98 -4.28
C ARG A 279 0.82 15.86 -2.78
N PRO A 280 -0.12 16.21 -1.89
CA PRO A 280 0.12 16.07 -0.47
C PRO A 280 0.43 14.61 -0.06
N VAL A 281 1.55 14.42 0.61
CA VAL A 281 1.96 13.17 1.27
C VAL A 281 2.33 13.42 2.72
N SER A 282 2.20 12.38 3.53
CA SER A 282 2.61 12.37 4.93
C SER A 282 3.32 11.07 5.31
N LEU A 283 4.10 11.12 6.39
CA LEU A 283 4.73 9.96 7.02
C LEU A 283 3.93 9.62 8.28
N ARG A 284 3.09 8.59 8.21
CA ARG A 284 2.32 8.07 9.35
C ARG A 284 3.14 7.03 10.11
N GLN A 285 3.26 7.21 11.41
CA GLN A 285 3.74 6.23 12.38
C GLN A 285 2.58 5.36 12.88
N LYS A 286 2.92 4.31 13.63
CA LYS A 286 1.95 3.52 14.40
C LYS A 286 1.11 4.41 15.33
N GLY A 287 -0.17 4.09 15.48
CA GLY A 287 -1.15 4.88 16.22
C GLY A 287 -1.71 6.08 15.45
N GLY A 288 -1.44 6.19 14.14
CA GLY A 288 -1.93 7.27 13.30
C GLY A 288 -1.20 8.62 13.45
N ALA A 289 -0.22 8.71 14.35
CA ALA A 289 0.59 9.92 14.52
C ALA A 289 1.40 10.24 13.26
N LEU A 290 1.49 11.51 12.87
CA LEU A 290 2.31 11.93 11.74
C LEU A 290 3.73 12.28 12.22
N ALA A 291 4.73 11.55 11.71
CA ALA A 291 6.13 11.98 11.78
C ALA A 291 6.37 13.22 10.90
N MET A 292 5.57 13.38 9.84
CA MET A 292 5.72 14.46 8.88
C MET A 292 4.46 14.63 8.00
N GLY A 293 4.21 15.86 7.54
CA GLY A 293 3.14 16.17 6.59
C GLY A 293 1.78 16.48 7.23
N PRO A 294 0.75 16.71 6.40
CA PRO A 294 0.78 16.63 4.93
C PRO A 294 1.52 17.78 4.26
N HIS A 295 2.35 17.48 3.26
CA HIS A 295 3.02 18.47 2.40
C HIS A 295 2.99 18.05 0.93
N ALA A 296 2.82 19.01 0.03
CA ALA A 296 2.97 18.81 -1.41
C ALA A 296 4.43 19.00 -1.83
N GLY A 297 4.96 18.07 -2.63
CA GLY A 297 6.36 18.05 -3.07
C GLY A 297 7.22 17.06 -2.29
N ASN A 298 8.51 17.00 -2.62
CA ASN A 298 9.44 16.05 -2.02
C ASN A 298 9.62 16.37 -0.52
N ILE A 299 9.60 15.36 0.36
CA ILE A 299 9.74 15.53 1.81
C ILE A 299 10.89 14.68 2.35
N GLY A 300 11.61 15.21 3.36
CA GLY A 300 12.75 14.51 3.96
C GLY A 300 12.62 14.36 5.48
N TRP A 301 12.92 13.17 6.01
CA TRP A 301 12.81 12.85 7.43
C TRP A 301 14.04 12.10 7.93
N CYS A 302 14.63 12.49 9.05
CA CYS A 302 15.76 11.77 9.66
C CYS A 302 15.43 11.35 11.09
N THR A 303 15.90 10.16 11.49
CA THR A 303 15.65 9.54 12.79
C THR A 303 16.90 8.83 13.32
N SER A 304 17.15 8.92 14.63
CA SER A 304 18.22 8.18 15.30
C SER A 304 17.81 6.73 15.54
N ALA A 305 16.54 6.50 15.86
CA ALA A 305 15.94 5.19 16.07
C ALA A 305 15.50 4.54 14.75
N ALA A 306 15.54 3.21 14.70
CA ALA A 306 14.89 2.47 13.63
C ALA A 306 13.37 2.64 13.74
N ALA A 307 12.69 2.82 12.61
CA ALA A 307 11.28 3.12 12.56
C ALA A 307 10.59 2.48 11.35
N THR A 308 9.35 2.05 11.55
CA THR A 308 8.45 1.64 10.47
C THR A 308 7.43 2.73 10.25
N VAL A 309 7.37 3.28 9.03
CA VAL A 309 6.45 4.36 8.66
C VAL A 309 5.66 4.01 7.41
N LEU A 310 4.41 4.49 7.34
CA LEU A 310 3.66 4.54 6.10
C LEU A 310 3.92 5.88 5.40
N VAL A 311 4.48 5.83 4.20
CA VAL A 311 4.39 6.96 3.27
C VAL A 311 2.99 6.88 2.66
N GLN A 312 2.11 7.81 3.02
CA GLN A 312 0.72 7.84 2.58
C GLN A 312 0.43 9.06 1.70
N ARG A 313 -0.41 8.85 0.68
CA ARG A 313 -0.99 9.91 -0.15
C ARG A 313 -2.24 10.42 0.56
N GLU A 314 -2.39 11.75 0.63
CA GLU A 314 -3.62 12.32 1.19
C GLU A 314 -4.83 12.05 0.27
N PRO A 315 -6.06 12.04 0.81
CA PRO A 315 -7.27 11.79 0.02
C PRO A 315 -7.43 12.76 -1.16
N GLY A 316 -7.66 12.22 -2.34
CA GLY A 316 -7.85 12.98 -3.58
C GLY A 316 -8.18 12.05 -4.76
N PRO A 317 -8.44 12.60 -5.96
CA PRO A 317 -8.66 11.79 -7.15
C PRO A 317 -7.44 10.91 -7.42
N ALA A 318 -7.66 9.60 -7.53
CA ALA A 318 -6.60 8.63 -7.82
C ALA A 318 -5.82 9.08 -9.07
N PRO A 319 -4.47 9.11 -9.04
CA PRO A 319 -3.71 9.46 -10.24
C PRO A 319 -3.92 8.38 -11.29
N THR A 320 -4.25 8.80 -12.50
CA THR A 320 -4.50 7.92 -13.67
C THR A 320 -3.23 7.67 -14.49
N ASP A 321 -2.13 8.36 -14.20
CA ASP A 321 -0.85 8.26 -14.90
C ASP A 321 0.16 7.45 -14.07
N GLU A 322 0.88 6.55 -14.72
CA GLU A 322 1.96 5.76 -14.11
C GLU A 322 3.08 6.66 -13.56
N GLN A 323 3.28 7.83 -14.18
CA GLN A 323 4.27 8.85 -13.78
C GLN A 323 4.02 9.40 -12.36
N SER A 324 2.81 9.33 -11.82
CA SER A 324 2.48 9.84 -10.46
C SER A 324 2.96 8.91 -9.32
N ALA A 325 3.87 7.98 -9.58
CA ALA A 325 4.53 7.15 -8.57
C ALA A 325 5.25 7.99 -7.49
N VAL A 326 5.39 7.43 -6.29
CA VAL A 326 6.15 8.02 -5.18
C VAL A 326 7.30 7.09 -4.82
N ASP A 327 8.52 7.58 -4.98
CA ASP A 327 9.74 6.83 -4.69
C ASP A 327 10.27 7.20 -3.29
N VAL A 328 10.82 6.23 -2.57
CA VAL A 328 11.42 6.46 -1.26
C VAL A 328 12.89 6.06 -1.31
N LEU A 329 13.78 7.00 -1.01
CA LEU A 329 15.22 6.76 -0.92
C LEU A 329 15.66 6.83 0.54
N ILE A 330 16.64 6.02 0.96
CA ILE A 330 17.20 6.05 2.32
C ILE A 330 18.73 6.16 2.28
N ALA A 331 19.31 7.01 3.13
CA ALA A 331 20.75 7.18 3.32
C ALA A 331 21.13 7.20 4.82
N PRO A 332 22.36 6.77 5.22
CA PRO A 332 22.87 6.95 6.57
C PRO A 332 23.07 8.44 6.90
N ALA A 333 22.49 8.91 8.02
CA ALA A 333 22.49 10.32 8.38
C ALA A 333 23.89 10.88 8.65
N GLY A 334 24.78 10.09 9.26
CA GLY A 334 26.17 10.48 9.54
C GLY A 334 27.10 10.49 8.32
N LYS A 335 26.75 9.82 7.22
CA LYS A 335 27.41 10.05 5.91
C LYS A 335 26.90 11.36 5.29
N LEU A 336 25.60 11.61 5.42
CA LEU A 336 24.94 12.74 4.77
C LEU A 336 25.31 14.09 5.41
N GLY A 337 25.32 14.14 6.75
CA GLY A 337 25.25 15.37 7.54
C GLY A 337 23.80 15.77 7.86
N GLY A 338 22.93 14.78 8.08
CA GLY A 338 21.53 15.00 8.43
C GLY A 338 20.74 15.86 7.42
N LEU A 339 19.85 16.73 7.94
CA LEU A 339 18.95 17.53 7.11
C LEU A 339 19.67 18.47 6.12
N LEU A 340 20.72 19.17 6.57
CA LEU A 340 21.39 20.13 5.69
C LEU A 340 22.15 19.42 4.56
N GLY A 341 22.82 18.31 4.89
CA GLY A 341 23.44 17.43 3.90
C GLY A 341 22.45 16.83 2.88
N MET A 342 21.22 16.55 3.31
CA MET A 342 20.13 16.12 2.43
C MET A 342 19.74 17.20 1.43
N HIS A 343 19.56 18.45 1.91
CA HIS A 343 19.26 19.59 1.04
C HIS A 343 20.39 19.87 0.04
N GLU A 344 21.67 19.75 0.44
CA GLU A 344 22.82 19.86 -0.48
C GLU A 344 22.79 18.83 -1.60
N ALA A 345 22.61 17.55 -1.25
CA ALA A 345 22.63 16.45 -2.21
C ALA A 345 21.43 16.54 -3.17
N ALA A 346 20.24 16.82 -2.64
CA ALA A 346 19.02 17.01 -3.44
C ALA A 346 19.13 18.22 -4.39
N LYS A 347 19.66 19.36 -3.92
CA LYS A 347 19.86 20.57 -4.74
C LYS A 347 20.76 20.33 -5.96
N LYS A 348 21.78 19.47 -5.84
CA LYS A 348 22.67 19.11 -6.95
C LYS A 348 21.97 18.33 -8.06
N ASP A 349 21.05 17.43 -7.69
CA ASP A 349 20.23 16.66 -8.64
C ASP A 349 18.95 17.43 -9.06
N GLY A 350 18.87 18.74 -8.79
CA GLY A 350 17.70 19.58 -9.11
C GLY A 350 16.44 19.28 -8.28
N VAL A 351 16.56 18.47 -7.22
CA VAL A 351 15.44 18.06 -6.36
C VAL A 351 15.18 19.12 -5.28
N ALA A 352 14.11 19.89 -5.44
CA ALA A 352 13.60 20.78 -4.40
C ALA A 352 12.87 19.98 -3.32
N ILE A 353 13.33 20.08 -2.06
CA ILE A 353 12.65 19.51 -0.89
C ILE A 353 11.71 20.57 -0.31
N ALA A 354 10.41 20.26 -0.26
CA ALA A 354 9.35 21.18 0.18
C ALA A 354 9.29 21.32 1.71
N ALA A 355 9.61 20.26 2.45
CA ALA A 355 9.65 20.25 3.91
C ALA A 355 10.68 19.24 4.43
N THR A 356 11.17 19.47 5.65
CA THR A 356 12.00 18.52 6.41
C THR A 356 11.56 18.39 7.85
N ALA A 357 11.72 17.19 8.43
CA ALA A 357 11.33 16.90 9.81
C ALA A 357 12.34 15.95 10.51
N VAL A 358 12.43 16.07 11.83
CA VAL A 358 13.22 15.21 12.73
C VAL A 358 12.41 15.04 14.02
N PRO A 359 12.35 13.84 14.63
CA PRO A 359 11.69 13.64 15.92
C PRO A 359 12.21 14.60 17.00
N PRO A 360 11.37 15.07 17.95
CA PRO A 360 11.80 16.05 18.96
C PRO A 360 13.07 15.64 19.73
N ASN A 361 13.19 14.36 20.08
CA ASN A 361 14.32 13.80 20.83
C ASN A 361 15.61 13.64 19.99
N ASP A 362 15.51 13.71 18.66
CA ASP A 362 16.61 13.46 17.73
C ASP A 362 17.34 14.75 17.28
N ARG A 363 16.89 15.91 17.77
CA ARG A 363 17.41 17.22 17.34
C ARG A 363 18.88 17.46 17.72
N GLU A 364 19.30 17.05 18.90
CA GLU A 364 20.70 17.14 19.30
C GLU A 364 21.57 16.15 18.53
N TRP A 365 21.06 14.94 18.29
CA TRP A 365 21.74 13.93 17.49
C TRP A 365 21.95 14.41 16.05
N ILE A 366 20.92 14.92 15.36
CA ILE A 366 21.06 15.35 13.97
C ILE A 366 21.98 16.57 13.82
N ALA A 367 22.02 17.46 14.82
CA ALA A 367 22.97 18.58 14.87
C ALA A 367 24.43 18.09 15.04
N LYS A 368 24.64 17.05 15.87
CA LYS A 368 25.94 16.39 16.01
C LYS A 368 26.37 15.73 14.70
N GLU A 369 25.47 15.04 14.01
CA GLU A 369 25.77 14.38 12.73
C GLU A 369 26.20 15.36 11.62
N LEU A 370 25.73 16.62 11.65
CA LEU A 370 26.21 17.63 10.70
C LEU A 370 27.72 17.90 10.88
N LEU A 371 28.17 18.05 12.13
CA LEU A 371 29.56 18.37 12.46
C LEU A 371 30.49 17.18 12.20
N THR A 372 30.07 15.96 12.58
CA THR A 372 30.85 14.73 12.31
C THR A 372 30.95 14.42 10.81
N ALA A 373 29.91 14.69 10.03
CA ALA A 373 29.96 14.63 8.57
C ALA A 373 30.91 15.70 7.97
N SER A 374 31.06 16.84 8.63
CA SER A 374 31.93 17.96 8.26
C SER A 374 33.42 17.83 8.61
N TRP A 375 33.92 16.62 8.91
CA TRP A 375 35.31 16.42 9.38
C TRP A 375 35.65 17.18 10.68
N VAL A 376 34.66 17.45 11.52
CA VAL A 376 34.89 17.80 12.93
C VAL A 376 34.99 16.48 13.72
N PRO A 377 36.13 16.17 14.38
CA PRO A 377 36.25 14.97 15.21
C PRO A 377 35.21 14.98 16.33
N ALA A 378 34.57 13.84 16.59
CA ALA A 378 33.51 13.73 17.61
C ALA A 378 34.00 14.11 19.03
N SER A 379 35.30 13.96 19.31
CA SER A 379 35.94 14.40 20.56
C SER A 379 36.04 15.92 20.73
N LEU A 380 35.81 16.71 19.67
CA LEU A 380 35.73 18.17 19.72
C LEU A 380 34.28 18.67 19.77
N VAL A 381 33.28 17.78 19.68
CA VAL A 381 31.85 18.13 19.64
C VAL A 381 31.21 17.95 21.01
N THR A 382 30.50 18.98 21.48
CA THR A 382 29.66 18.95 22.69
C THR A 382 28.21 19.20 22.29
N THR A 383 27.27 18.41 22.80
CA THR A 383 25.83 18.60 22.55
C THR A 383 25.15 19.27 23.75
N GLY A 384 24.00 19.87 23.50
CA GLY A 384 23.18 20.50 24.53
C GLY A 384 23.33 22.02 24.61
N ILE A 385 22.29 22.64 25.14
CA ILE A 385 22.12 24.09 25.30
C ILE A 385 22.76 24.59 26.61
N GLU A 386 22.95 23.69 27.57
CA GLU A 386 23.55 24.01 28.88
C GLU A 386 24.94 24.65 28.74
N ARG A 387 25.28 25.46 29.74
CA ARG A 387 26.54 26.20 29.76
C ARG A 387 27.72 25.23 29.88
N VAL A 388 28.73 25.40 29.03
CA VAL A 388 29.98 24.61 29.11
C VAL A 388 31.08 25.51 29.66
N ASP A 389 31.79 25.06 30.69
CA ASP A 389 32.77 25.90 31.41
C ASP A 389 33.92 26.40 30.51
N ASP A 390 34.26 25.64 29.45
CA ASP A 390 35.26 25.95 28.42
C ASP A 390 34.67 26.56 27.13
N GLU A 391 33.56 27.30 27.22
CA GLU A 391 32.84 27.92 26.10
C GLU A 391 33.70 28.73 25.10
N LYS A 392 34.87 29.26 25.51
CA LYS A 392 35.73 30.13 24.67
C LYS A 392 36.24 29.48 23.40
N GLU A 393 36.35 28.15 23.37
CA GLU A 393 36.84 27.44 22.18
C GLU A 393 35.71 26.93 21.27
N LEU A 394 34.45 27.00 21.71
CA LEU A 394 33.27 26.44 21.01
C LEU A 394 32.72 27.39 19.94
N ARG A 395 33.54 27.67 18.91
CA ARG A 395 33.26 28.68 17.88
C ARG A 395 32.38 28.20 16.72
N ILE A 396 32.25 26.89 16.53
CA ILE A 396 31.41 26.28 15.48
C ILE A 396 30.14 25.73 16.16
N ALA A 397 28.98 25.96 15.55
CA ALA A 397 27.70 25.40 16.03
C ALA A 397 26.86 24.83 14.88
N SER A 398 26.19 23.71 15.12
CA SER A 398 25.09 23.21 14.32
C SER A 398 23.83 23.15 15.18
N LEU A 399 22.68 23.42 14.56
CA LEU A 399 21.39 23.40 15.22
C LEU A 399 20.32 22.68 14.40
N SER A 400 19.32 22.17 15.11
CA SER A 400 18.06 21.67 14.57
C SER A 400 16.89 22.14 15.42
N VAL A 401 15.92 22.84 14.82
CA VAL A 401 14.83 23.52 15.52
C VAL A 401 13.47 23.15 14.95
N ALA A 402 12.41 23.20 15.77
CA ALA A 402 11.06 22.85 15.32
C ALA A 402 10.44 23.91 14.38
N LYS A 403 10.85 25.16 14.59
CA LYS A 403 10.38 26.34 13.87
C LYS A 403 11.55 27.32 13.77
N THR A 404 11.63 28.05 12.66
CA THR A 404 12.70 29.04 12.44
C THR A 404 12.67 30.14 13.52
N GLY A 405 13.83 30.73 13.83
CA GLY A 405 13.97 31.77 14.86
C GLY A 405 13.68 31.35 16.31
N THR A 406 13.53 30.06 16.63
CA THR A 406 13.29 29.58 18.01
C THR A 406 14.56 29.39 18.84
N LEU A 407 15.73 29.31 18.21
CA LEU A 407 17.03 29.21 18.87
C LEU A 407 17.91 30.34 18.35
N ASN A 408 18.19 31.32 19.20
CA ASN A 408 18.91 32.53 18.82
C ASN A 408 20.23 32.65 19.59
N PRO A 409 21.34 33.03 18.94
CA PRO A 409 22.59 33.27 19.63
C PRO A 409 22.52 34.60 20.41
N GLU A 410 22.95 34.55 21.66
CA GLU A 410 23.21 35.74 22.47
C GLU A 410 24.73 35.99 22.47
N THR A 411 25.14 37.04 21.77
CA THR A 411 26.54 37.44 21.63
C THR A 411 26.80 38.79 22.30
N ALA A 412 28.03 39.01 22.76
CA ALA A 412 28.45 40.32 23.26
C ALA A 412 28.69 41.30 22.11
N GLU A 413 28.71 42.60 22.41
CA GLU A 413 29.07 43.64 21.44
C GLU A 413 30.47 43.37 20.83
N GLY A 414 30.58 43.52 19.51
CA GLY A 414 31.81 43.19 18.75
C GLY A 414 32.01 41.70 18.44
N ILE A 415 31.11 40.81 18.86
CA ILE A 415 31.10 39.40 18.43
C ILE A 415 30.19 39.23 17.21
N PHE A 416 30.76 38.68 16.14
CA PHE A 416 30.10 38.44 14.87
C PHE A 416 29.82 36.95 14.68
N SER A 417 28.85 36.63 13.83
CA SER A 417 28.53 35.27 13.43
C SER A 417 28.12 35.21 11.97
N PHE A 418 28.45 34.12 11.29
CA PHE A 418 27.87 33.76 10.00
C PHE A 418 27.16 32.42 10.13
N CYS A 419 25.96 32.30 9.56
CA CYS A 419 25.14 31.08 9.59
C CYS A 419 24.62 30.76 8.18
N ASP A 420 24.80 29.53 7.72
CA ASP A 420 24.30 29.04 6.44
C ASP A 420 23.53 27.72 6.60
N PRO A 421 22.26 27.65 6.19
CA PRO A 421 21.37 28.78 5.86
C PRO A 421 21.09 29.70 7.07
N PRO A 422 20.57 30.93 6.88
CA PRO A 422 20.24 31.84 7.97
C PRO A 422 19.20 31.29 8.96
N LEU A 423 19.35 31.64 10.25
CA LEU A 423 18.52 31.15 11.36
C LEU A 423 17.02 31.50 11.25
N GLU A 424 16.73 32.64 10.63
CA GLU A 424 15.36 33.16 10.46
C GLU A 424 14.56 32.35 9.41
N SER A 425 15.26 31.69 8.48
CA SER A 425 14.66 31.03 7.32
C SER A 425 14.81 29.50 7.30
N ALA A 426 15.55 28.91 8.23
CA ALA A 426 15.85 27.48 8.22
C ALA A 426 15.64 26.75 9.57
N VAL A 427 15.22 25.49 9.47
CA VAL A 427 15.05 24.57 10.62
C VAL A 427 16.31 23.79 10.98
N ALA A 428 17.36 23.90 10.16
CA ALA A 428 18.70 23.38 10.44
C ALA A 428 19.74 24.34 9.83
N SER A 429 20.82 24.61 10.56
CA SER A 429 21.85 25.56 10.14
C SER A 429 23.22 25.19 10.71
N LEU A 430 24.26 25.68 10.04
CA LEU A 430 25.65 25.69 10.50
C LEU A 430 26.09 27.14 10.71
N CYS A 431 26.58 27.45 11.91
CA CYS A 431 27.07 28.76 12.29
C CYS A 431 28.54 28.73 12.73
N VAL A 432 29.25 29.82 12.47
CA VAL A 432 30.60 30.09 12.95
C VAL A 432 30.64 31.47 13.61
N PHE A 433 31.26 31.57 14.79
CA PHE A 433 31.30 32.76 15.63
C PHE A 433 32.73 33.29 15.81
N SER A 434 32.91 34.62 15.85
CA SER A 434 34.21 35.22 16.14
C SER A 434 34.69 34.98 17.57
N GLY A 435 33.78 34.69 18.50
CA GLY A 435 34.08 34.42 19.91
C GLY A 435 32.91 33.78 20.63
N LEU A 436 32.79 34.04 21.93
CA LEU A 436 31.77 33.45 22.80
C LEU A 436 30.34 33.74 22.30
N SER A 437 29.57 32.68 22.07
CA SER A 437 28.12 32.73 21.88
C SER A 437 27.41 31.90 22.95
N ARG A 438 26.40 32.51 23.58
CA ARG A 438 25.37 31.80 24.34
C ARG A 438 24.18 31.56 23.43
N TRP A 439 23.23 30.75 23.88
CA TRP A 439 22.04 30.40 23.12
C TRP A 439 20.80 30.56 23.98
N ARG A 440 19.82 31.30 23.48
CA ARG A 440 18.50 31.44 24.08
C ARG A 440 17.47 30.68 23.26
N VAL A 441 16.62 29.92 23.95
CA VAL A 441 15.42 29.30 23.39
C VAL A 441 14.25 30.27 23.56
N GLU A 442 13.51 30.53 22.49
CA GLU A 442 12.30 31.33 22.52
C GLU A 442 11.07 30.45 22.80
N GLY A 443 10.47 30.61 23.98
CA GLY A 443 9.33 29.80 24.45
C GLY A 443 9.69 28.33 24.71
N ASP A 444 8.67 27.48 24.78
CA ASP A 444 8.80 26.04 25.10
C ASP A 444 9.26 25.20 23.88
N ALA A 445 10.14 25.75 23.04
CA ALA A 445 10.53 25.13 21.78
C ALA A 445 11.53 23.99 21.98
N VAL A 446 11.19 22.78 21.50
CA VAL A 446 12.17 21.68 21.43
C VAL A 446 13.19 21.99 20.33
N THR A 447 14.45 22.10 20.74
CA THR A 447 15.59 22.46 19.90
C THR A 447 16.74 21.49 20.15
N GLY A 448 17.72 21.46 19.26
CA GLY A 448 18.94 20.69 19.43
C GLY A 448 20.13 21.51 18.97
N LEU A 449 21.21 21.46 19.74
CA LEU A 449 22.43 22.21 19.52
C LEU A 449 23.63 21.27 19.66
N ALA A 450 24.54 21.33 18.69
CA ALA A 450 25.87 20.76 18.79
C ALA A 450 26.89 21.88 18.58
N ARG A 451 27.84 22.04 19.49
CA ARG A 451 28.93 23.01 19.42
C ARG A 451 30.26 22.28 19.24
N ALA A 452 31.24 22.90 18.61
CA ALA A 452 32.55 22.31 18.45
C ALA A 452 33.71 23.31 18.53
N LYS A 453 34.85 22.78 18.99
CA LYS A 453 36.15 23.45 18.90
C LYS A 453 36.64 23.44 17.45
N THR A 454 37.35 24.49 17.04
CA THR A 454 37.96 24.59 15.69
C THR A 454 38.85 23.36 15.42
N PRO A 455 38.55 22.53 14.40
CA PRO A 455 39.34 21.34 14.09
C PRO A 455 40.70 21.74 13.52
N PHE A 456 41.68 20.82 13.57
CA PHE A 456 43.08 21.13 13.26
C PHE A 456 43.31 21.73 11.86
N TRP A 457 42.48 21.33 10.89
CA TRP A 457 42.56 21.78 9.51
C TRP A 457 41.94 23.17 9.28
N LEU A 458 41.31 23.77 10.30
CA LEU A 458 40.80 25.15 10.30
C LEU A 458 41.60 26.11 11.20
N PHE A 459 42.73 25.70 11.79
CA PHE A 459 43.42 26.51 12.80
C PHE A 459 43.83 27.93 12.35
N ALA A 460 43.99 28.21 11.04
CA ALA A 460 44.26 29.57 10.57
C ALA A 460 43.08 30.55 10.79
N PHE A 461 41.87 30.04 11.05
CA PHE A 461 40.67 30.81 11.39
C PHE A 461 40.42 30.92 12.90
N LYS A 462 41.27 30.31 13.76
CA LYS A 462 41.07 30.28 15.23
C LYS A 462 40.80 31.66 15.84
N ASP A 463 41.47 32.70 15.31
CA ASP A 463 41.38 34.08 15.79
C ASP A 463 40.65 35.00 14.80
N ALA A 464 39.95 34.43 13.80
CA ALA A 464 39.22 35.21 12.79
C ALA A 464 38.03 35.96 13.39
N THR A 465 38.03 37.29 13.28
CA THR A 465 36.95 38.15 13.81
C THR A 465 36.06 38.78 12.75
N GLU A 466 36.48 38.81 11.49
CA GLU A 466 35.79 39.50 10.41
C GLU A 466 34.62 38.66 9.84
N PRO A 467 33.43 39.23 9.61
CA PRO A 467 32.29 38.48 9.07
C PRO A 467 32.57 37.72 7.77
N ALA A 468 33.38 38.31 6.87
CA ALA A 468 33.80 37.67 5.63
C ALA A 468 34.68 36.43 5.86
N ALA A 469 35.54 36.44 6.89
CA ALA A 469 36.34 35.29 7.29
C ALA A 469 35.45 34.16 7.86
N LEU A 470 34.47 34.49 8.72
CA LEU A 470 33.51 33.51 9.27
C LEU A 470 32.66 32.85 8.16
N MET A 471 32.29 33.62 7.13
CA MET A 471 31.64 33.08 5.93
C MET A 471 32.55 32.07 5.22
N ARG A 472 33.84 32.37 5.00
CA ARG A 472 34.77 31.43 4.37
C ARG A 472 35.04 30.18 5.23
N GLU A 473 35.10 30.30 6.55
CA GLU A 473 35.18 29.16 7.47
C GLU A 473 33.94 28.26 7.35
N THR A 474 32.73 28.85 7.30
CA THR A 474 31.46 28.12 7.09
C THR A 474 31.45 27.37 5.75
N GLN A 475 31.89 28.03 4.67
CA GLN A 475 32.02 27.41 3.34
C GLN A 475 33.03 26.25 3.33
N LEU A 476 34.15 26.37 4.05
CA LEU A 476 35.13 25.28 4.20
C LEU A 476 34.55 24.08 4.95
N ILE A 477 33.73 24.28 5.98
CA ILE A 477 33.03 23.21 6.73
C ILE A 477 32.01 22.49 5.84
N THR A 478 31.34 23.20 4.93
CA THR A 478 30.45 22.62 3.91
C THR A 478 31.23 21.89 2.81
N LEU A 479 32.36 22.42 2.36
CA LEU A 479 33.26 21.72 1.43
C LEU A 479 33.82 20.44 2.05
N ALA A 480 34.26 20.46 3.30
CA ALA A 480 34.77 19.28 3.99
C ALA A 480 33.70 18.17 4.11
N ARG A 481 32.44 18.55 4.38
CA ARG A 481 31.28 17.62 4.38
C ARG A 481 31.05 16.96 3.03
N ARG A 482 31.15 17.75 1.96
CA ARG A 482 31.09 17.25 0.59
C ARG A 482 32.23 16.28 0.28
N LEU A 483 33.47 16.69 0.55
CA LEU A 483 34.67 15.90 0.31
C LEU A 483 34.67 14.58 1.09
N LYS A 484 34.15 14.57 2.33
CA LYS A 484 33.94 13.32 3.10
C LYS A 484 33.02 12.32 2.41
N ARG A 485 31.93 12.78 1.79
CA ARG A 485 31.00 11.92 1.03
C ARG A 485 31.65 11.33 -0.23
N GLU A 486 32.63 12.03 -0.79
CA GLU A 486 33.46 11.63 -1.93
C GLU A 486 34.72 10.83 -1.53
N GLY A 487 34.88 10.47 -0.24
CA GLY A 487 35.95 9.61 0.27
C GLY A 487 37.26 10.32 0.66
N PHE A 488 37.27 11.65 0.71
CA PHE A 488 38.47 12.43 1.06
C PHE A 488 38.56 12.77 2.55
N GLU A 489 39.78 12.70 3.11
CA GLU A 489 40.11 13.05 4.50
C GLU A 489 41.11 14.23 4.58
N PRO A 490 40.93 15.22 5.47
CA PRO A 490 41.86 16.35 5.61
C PRO A 490 43.19 15.94 6.25
N THR A 491 44.29 16.43 5.68
CA THR A 491 45.65 16.34 6.21
C THR A 491 46.36 17.69 6.06
N THR A 492 47.36 18.00 6.89
CA THR A 492 47.99 19.34 6.92
C THR A 492 49.52 19.37 6.97
N ILE A 493 50.20 18.23 7.15
CA ILE A 493 51.66 18.20 7.39
C ILE A 493 52.33 17.02 6.66
N GLU A 494 51.75 15.82 6.71
CA GLU A 494 52.40 14.66 6.11
C GLU A 494 52.40 14.73 4.58
N ALA A 495 53.59 14.56 3.99
CA ALA A 495 53.79 14.52 2.54
C ALA A 495 53.31 15.78 1.79
N VAL A 496 53.41 16.96 2.43
CA VAL A 496 53.12 18.29 1.86
C VAL A 496 54.28 19.25 2.12
N THR A 497 54.77 19.92 1.08
CA THR A 497 55.85 20.94 1.16
C THR A 497 55.35 22.27 0.59
N GLU A 498 55.26 23.31 1.42
CA GLU A 498 54.85 24.65 0.93
C GLU A 498 55.95 25.34 0.11
N THR A 499 55.59 25.78 -1.10
CA THR A 499 56.46 26.52 -2.03
C THR A 499 55.93 27.95 -2.19
N ASP A 500 56.73 28.92 -2.59
CA ASP A 500 56.23 30.32 -2.62
C ASP A 500 55.06 30.51 -3.60
N ALA A 501 55.02 29.67 -4.65
CA ALA A 501 53.95 29.59 -5.64
C ALA A 501 52.76 28.69 -5.26
N GLY A 502 52.83 27.89 -4.18
CA GLY A 502 51.78 26.89 -3.87
C GLY A 502 52.23 25.82 -2.88
N ALA A 503 51.99 24.55 -3.23
CA ALA A 503 52.44 23.40 -2.48
C ALA A 503 52.85 22.25 -3.40
N GLU A 504 53.87 21.50 -3.00
CA GLU A 504 54.20 20.18 -3.53
C GLU A 504 53.53 19.12 -2.66
N VAL A 505 52.77 18.21 -3.26
CA VAL A 505 52.13 17.08 -2.56
C VAL A 505 52.75 15.79 -3.07
N LEU A 506 53.19 14.94 -2.15
CA LEU A 506 53.66 13.58 -2.42
C LEU A 506 52.52 12.59 -2.13
N GLY A 507 52.28 11.65 -3.05
CA GLY A 507 51.25 10.61 -2.92
C GLY A 507 51.68 9.51 -1.95
N ARG A 508 50.79 9.10 -1.06
CA ARG A 508 51.01 7.97 -0.13
C ARG A 508 50.47 6.68 -0.74
N ALA A 509 50.66 5.55 -0.04
CA ALA A 509 50.02 4.30 -0.42
C ALA A 509 48.50 4.38 -0.19
N ASN A 510 47.72 3.67 -1.01
CA ASN A 510 46.24 3.65 -0.96
C ASN A 510 45.62 5.04 -1.12
N GLU A 511 46.17 5.86 -2.01
CA GLU A 511 45.63 7.16 -2.40
C GLU A 511 45.61 7.29 -3.93
N ASP A 512 44.53 7.83 -4.47
CA ASP A 512 44.34 8.03 -5.91
C ASP A 512 44.13 9.50 -6.30
N ALA A 513 43.70 10.36 -5.37
CA ALA A 513 43.39 11.76 -5.63
C ALA A 513 43.55 12.67 -4.40
N VAL A 514 43.82 13.96 -4.65
CA VAL A 514 43.83 15.00 -3.62
C VAL A 514 43.07 16.27 -4.05
N VAL A 515 42.48 16.97 -3.08
CA VAL A 515 41.95 18.33 -3.21
C VAL A 515 42.71 19.21 -2.22
N ALA A 516 43.34 20.29 -2.68
CA ALA A 516 44.15 21.15 -1.82
C ALA A 516 43.70 22.61 -1.82
N LEU A 517 43.87 23.26 -0.67
CA LEU A 517 43.59 24.67 -0.47
C LEU A 517 44.57 25.24 0.55
N THR A 518 45.03 26.46 0.33
CA THR A 518 45.83 27.20 1.31
C THR A 518 44.90 28.12 2.10
N ILE A 519 45.03 28.11 3.43
CA ILE A 519 44.32 29.00 4.36
C ILE A 519 45.28 30.01 4.98
N ALA A 520 44.80 31.23 5.24
CA ALA A 520 45.55 32.33 5.82
C ALA A 520 44.64 33.24 6.67
N PRO A 521 45.19 34.01 7.63
CA PRO A 521 44.40 34.89 8.51
C PRO A 521 43.99 36.22 7.87
N VAL A 522 44.25 36.42 6.57
CA VAL A 522 43.99 37.67 5.82
C VAL A 522 43.25 37.38 4.52
N ASP A 523 42.43 38.32 4.05
CA ASP A 523 41.68 38.25 2.79
C ASP A 523 42.56 37.79 1.61
N PRO A 524 42.06 36.90 0.71
CA PRO A 524 40.73 36.26 0.69
C PRO A 524 40.55 35.05 1.64
N TRP A 525 41.44 34.87 2.61
CA TRP A 525 41.53 33.78 3.62
C TRP A 525 41.71 32.36 3.08
N VAL A 526 41.16 32.04 1.90
CA VAL A 526 41.23 30.73 1.27
C VAL A 526 41.67 30.86 -0.18
N PHE A 527 42.65 30.05 -0.55
CA PHE A 527 43.25 29.99 -1.87
C PHE A 527 43.14 28.55 -2.38
N PRO A 528 42.07 28.21 -3.13
CA PRO A 528 41.93 26.90 -3.77
C PRO A 528 43.13 26.63 -4.69
N LEU A 529 43.70 25.43 -4.61
CA LEU A 529 44.84 25.02 -5.41
C LEU A 529 44.42 23.99 -6.46
N ALA A 530 45.06 24.04 -7.63
CA ALA A 530 44.88 23.08 -8.71
C ALA A 530 46.25 22.65 -9.26
N ALA A 531 46.31 21.52 -9.98
CA ALA A 531 47.50 21.18 -10.76
C ALA A 531 47.81 22.31 -11.76
N LYS A 532 49.09 22.56 -12.04
CA LYS A 532 49.57 23.73 -12.80
C LYS A 532 48.84 23.99 -14.12
N ASP A 533 48.47 22.93 -14.83
CA ASP A 533 47.82 22.99 -16.16
C ASP A 533 46.30 22.72 -16.09
N ALA A 534 45.73 22.61 -14.89
CA ALA A 534 44.30 22.43 -14.67
C ALA A 534 43.57 23.79 -14.50
N PRO A 535 42.28 23.88 -14.88
CA PRO A 535 41.50 25.10 -14.66
C PRO A 535 41.41 25.46 -13.16
N PRO A 536 41.50 26.75 -12.80
CA PRO A 536 41.27 27.20 -11.43
C PRO A 536 39.82 26.94 -10.98
N TRP A 537 39.61 26.94 -9.67
CA TRP A 537 38.29 26.70 -9.05
C TRP A 537 38.09 27.58 -7.82
N THR A 538 36.85 27.62 -7.32
CA THR A 538 36.40 28.44 -6.18
C THR A 538 35.61 27.59 -5.19
N LEU A 539 35.54 28.01 -3.93
CA LEU A 539 34.75 27.31 -2.90
C LEU A 539 33.27 27.18 -3.24
N ASP A 540 32.74 28.15 -3.98
CA ASP A 540 31.34 28.22 -4.42
C ASP A 540 31.05 27.28 -5.63
N GLY A 541 32.07 26.61 -6.18
CA GLY A 541 31.99 25.76 -7.36
C GLY A 541 32.32 24.29 -7.11
N GLU A 542 32.60 23.56 -8.20
CA GLU A 542 33.04 22.17 -8.13
C GLU A 542 34.54 22.09 -7.76
N PRO A 543 34.92 21.34 -6.70
CA PRO A 543 36.31 21.19 -6.30
C PRO A 543 37.09 20.40 -7.34
N ARG A 544 38.37 20.75 -7.52
CA ARG A 544 39.25 20.05 -8.46
C ARG A 544 40.11 19.05 -7.72
N SER A 545 39.77 17.77 -7.85
CA SER A 545 40.64 16.66 -7.48
C SER A 545 41.78 16.52 -8.50
N ALA A 546 43.02 16.55 -8.03
CA ALA A 546 44.19 16.16 -8.81
C ALA A 546 44.48 14.67 -8.55
N PRO A 547 44.54 13.81 -9.59
CA PRO A 547 45.01 12.44 -9.43
C PRO A 547 46.45 12.41 -8.88
N ILE A 548 46.76 11.41 -8.06
CA ILE A 548 48.10 11.21 -7.51
C ILE A 548 48.37 9.71 -7.35
N LYS A 549 49.59 9.26 -7.65
CA LYS A 549 50.04 7.88 -7.40
C LYS A 549 50.98 7.82 -6.18
N PRO A 550 51.14 6.64 -5.55
CA PRO A 550 52.15 6.45 -4.53
C PRO A 550 53.55 6.88 -5.00
N LEU A 551 54.23 7.69 -4.18
CA LEU A 551 55.55 8.30 -4.46
C LEU A 551 55.59 9.31 -5.61
N GLU A 552 54.49 9.58 -6.31
CA GLU A 552 54.39 10.67 -7.28
C GLU A 552 54.35 12.02 -6.55
N ARG A 553 54.98 13.03 -7.14
CA ARG A 553 54.93 14.41 -6.64
C ARG A 553 54.23 15.32 -7.63
N ILE A 554 53.17 15.97 -7.18
CA ILE A 554 52.41 16.96 -7.96
C ILE A 554 52.60 18.35 -7.39
N VAL A 555 52.63 19.36 -8.26
CA VAL A 555 52.71 20.78 -7.88
C VAL A 555 51.32 21.39 -8.00
N LEU A 556 50.79 21.88 -6.89
CA LEU A 556 49.49 22.52 -6.79
C LEU A 556 49.66 24.02 -6.56
N VAL A 557 49.03 24.83 -7.41
CA VAL A 557 49.17 26.29 -7.47
C VAL A 557 47.78 26.96 -7.40
N PRO A 558 47.67 28.22 -6.92
CA PRO A 558 46.42 28.96 -6.96
C PRO A 558 46.11 29.43 -8.39
N ALA A 559 44.96 30.09 -8.56
CA ALA A 559 44.59 30.71 -9.82
C ALA A 559 45.67 31.66 -10.37
N PRO A 560 45.81 31.80 -11.70
CA PRO A 560 46.81 32.69 -12.30
C PRO A 560 46.71 34.12 -11.78
N LYS A 561 47.87 34.75 -11.54
CA LYS A 561 48.05 36.09 -10.94
C LYS A 561 47.73 36.20 -9.44
N THR A 562 47.20 35.16 -8.80
CA THR A 562 47.03 35.14 -7.33
C THR A 562 48.40 35.07 -6.65
N ARG A 563 48.69 36.02 -5.75
CA ARG A 563 49.84 35.94 -4.84
C ARG A 563 49.38 35.34 -3.51
N LEU A 564 50.03 34.26 -3.09
CA LEU A 564 49.81 33.70 -1.76
C LEU A 564 50.51 34.57 -0.69
N PRO A 565 50.00 34.60 0.55
CA PRO A 565 50.73 35.16 1.68
C PRO A 565 52.08 34.45 1.93
N PRO A 566 52.96 35.01 2.78
CA PRO A 566 54.20 34.34 3.18
C PRO A 566 53.93 32.96 3.83
N LYS A 567 54.80 31.97 3.61
CA LYS A 567 54.66 30.61 4.17
C LYS A 567 54.50 30.58 5.70
N ALA A 568 55.14 31.53 6.39
CA ALA A 568 55.04 31.65 7.85
C ALA A 568 53.63 32.04 8.34
N ALA A 569 52.81 32.67 7.48
CA ALA A 569 51.49 33.22 7.79
C ALA A 569 50.33 32.42 7.17
N ARG A 570 50.58 31.22 6.63
CA ARG A 570 49.56 30.41 5.96
C ARG A 570 49.74 28.92 6.26
N ARG A 571 48.77 28.11 5.87
CA ARG A 571 48.82 26.64 5.91
C ARG A 571 48.18 26.05 4.67
N THR A 572 48.81 25.07 4.03
CA THR A 572 48.12 24.22 3.04
C THR A 572 47.41 23.05 3.71
N VAL A 573 46.11 22.93 3.46
CA VAL A 573 45.27 21.77 3.80
C VAL A 573 45.14 20.92 2.55
N VAL A 574 45.40 19.62 2.67
CA VAL A 574 45.26 18.63 1.60
C VAL A 574 44.27 17.57 2.03
N PHE A 575 43.10 17.57 1.40
CA PHE A 575 42.13 16.49 1.48
C PHE A 575 42.59 15.36 0.56
N ARG A 576 42.74 14.14 1.07
CA ARG A 576 43.28 12.97 0.35
C ARG A 576 42.22 11.88 0.28
N ARG A 577 41.97 11.32 -0.91
CA ARG A 577 41.03 10.21 -1.09
C ARG A 577 41.75 8.88 -0.96
N HIS A 578 41.12 7.96 -0.25
CA HIS A 578 41.56 6.57 -0.11
C HIS A 578 40.71 5.65 -0.99
N GLU A 579 41.36 4.66 -1.62
CA GLU A 579 40.72 3.55 -2.36
C GLU A 579 40.23 2.42 -1.44
#